data_AF-A0AAX2IHL8-F1
#
_entry.id   AF-A0AAX2IHL8-F1
#
_cell.length_a   1.000
_cell.length_b   1.000
_cell.length_c   1.000
_cell.angle_alpha   90.00
_cell.angle_beta   90.00
_cell.angle_gamma   90.00
#
_symmetry.space_group_name_H-M   'P 1'
#
loop_
_entity.id
_entity.type
_entity.pdbx_description
1 polymer ?
#
loop_
_entity_poly.entity_id
_entity_poly.type
_entity_poly.pdbx_seq_one_letter_code
_entity_poly.pdbx_strand_id
1 'polypeptide(L)'
;MDTIKIVNEIIKFGKDYSNVPTFLKSNKKIDFLKIHDALTDLLFWQKTVYRAMAKGKALKNFSMFNTEQFNILENKDVYNDLLENCKELKHLFLIKNNIIIVNPSLTQYEVKEIRQIIENNFEPDIHI
;
A
#
# COMPACT_ATOMS: atom_id res chain seq x y z
N MET A 1 6.84 10.37 14.46
CA MET A 1 5.72 9.56 13.93
C MET A 1 6.25 8.15 13.78
N ASP A 2 5.53 7.14 14.27
CA ASP A 2 6.05 5.77 14.30
C ASP A 2 5.59 5.01 13.05
N THR A 3 6.47 4.95 12.06
CA THR A 3 6.23 4.31 10.76
C THR A 3 5.87 2.83 10.91
N ILE A 4 6.51 2.14 11.85
CA ILE A 4 6.25 0.73 12.14
C ILE A 4 4.87 0.54 12.75
N LYS A 5 4.46 1.44 13.64
CA LYS A 5 3.08 1.44 14.17
C LYS A 5 2.05 1.57 13.05
N ILE A 6 2.25 2.51 12.11
CA ILE A 6 1.33 2.72 10.97
C ILE A 6 1.24 1.44 10.13
N VAL A 7 2.37 0.85 9.76
CA VAL A 7 2.41 -0.40 8.98
C VAL A 7 1.68 -1.52 9.70
N ASN A 8 1.90 -1.69 11.00
CA ASN A 8 1.20 -2.70 11.80
C ASN A 8 -0.32 -2.48 11.87
N GLU A 9 -0.78 -1.23 11.93
CA GLU A 9 -2.21 -0.93 11.87
C GLU A 9 -2.81 -1.31 10.51
N ILE A 10 -2.10 -1.04 9.41
CA ILE A 10 -2.52 -1.44 8.06
C ILE A 10 -2.58 -2.97 7.95
N ILE A 11 -1.57 -3.68 8.46
CA ILE A 11 -1.52 -5.16 8.46
C ILE A 11 -2.70 -5.75 9.23
N LYS A 12 -3.00 -5.24 10.43
CA LYS A 12 -4.15 -5.71 11.22
C LYS A 12 -5.47 -5.47 10.51
N PHE A 13 -5.60 -4.31 9.84
CA PHE A 13 -6.79 -3.97 9.08
C PHE A 13 -6.99 -4.88 7.87
N GLY A 14 -5.92 -5.14 7.11
CA GLY A 14 -5.95 -6.04 5.96
C GLY A 14 -6.30 -7.50 6.30
N LYS A 15 -6.06 -7.92 7.55
CA LYS A 15 -6.47 -9.24 8.06
C LYS A 15 -7.91 -9.28 8.56
N ASP A 16 -8.40 -8.16 9.08
CA ASP A 16 -9.71 -8.04 9.70
C ASP A 16 -10.16 -6.58 9.70
N TYR A 17 -11.21 -6.32 8.92
CA TYR A 17 -11.84 -5.02 8.73
C TYR A 17 -12.31 -4.34 10.03
N SER A 18 -12.48 -5.09 11.12
CA SER A 18 -12.82 -4.51 12.42
C SER A 18 -11.65 -3.74 13.05
N ASN A 19 -10.40 -4.03 12.66
CA ASN A 19 -9.18 -3.39 13.14
C ASN A 19 -8.88 -2.07 12.42
N VAL A 20 -9.86 -1.17 12.37
CA VAL A 20 -9.74 0.13 11.67
C VAL A 20 -8.52 0.92 12.19
N PRO A 21 -7.57 1.29 11.31
CA PRO A 21 -6.39 2.07 11.66
C PRO A 21 -6.77 3.39 12.33
N THR A 22 -6.00 3.79 13.33
CA THR A 22 -6.29 4.98 14.13
C THR A 22 -6.30 6.25 13.29
N PHE A 23 -5.43 6.32 12.28
CA PHE A 23 -5.35 7.45 11.33
C PHE A 23 -6.55 7.54 10.37
N LEU A 24 -7.35 6.47 10.23
CA LEU A 24 -8.59 6.49 9.44
C LEU A 24 -9.83 6.87 10.24
N LYS A 25 -9.80 6.75 11.58
CA LYS A 25 -10.98 7.00 12.43
C LYS A 25 -11.48 8.45 12.35
N SER A 26 -10.62 9.38 11.96
CA SER A 26 -10.96 10.79 11.75
C SER A 26 -11.51 11.09 10.35
N ASN A 27 -11.38 10.17 9.38
CA ASN A 27 -11.72 10.37 7.98
C ASN A 27 -13.10 9.81 7.61
N LYS A 28 -14.15 10.56 7.94
CA LYS A 28 -15.56 10.16 7.69
C LYS A 28 -16.02 10.25 6.23
N LYS A 29 -15.16 10.67 5.29
CA LYS A 29 -15.54 10.98 3.89
C LYS A 29 -15.24 9.86 2.89
N ILE A 30 -14.58 8.79 3.30
CA ILE A 30 -14.04 7.80 2.37
C ILE A 30 -14.77 6.46 2.58
N ASP A 31 -15.10 5.79 1.48
CA ASP A 31 -15.76 4.47 1.44
C ASP A 31 -14.84 3.41 2.06
N PHE A 32 -15.25 2.85 3.20
CA PHE A 32 -14.45 1.91 4.00
C PHE A 32 -14.01 0.66 3.24
N LEU A 33 -14.85 0.14 2.34
CA LEU A 33 -14.49 -1.04 1.53
C LEU A 33 -13.37 -0.70 0.55
N LYS A 34 -13.48 0.43 -0.14
CA LYS A 34 -12.45 0.89 -1.09
C LYS A 34 -11.13 1.23 -0.40
N ILE A 35 -11.18 1.74 0.84
CA ILE A 35 -9.98 2.02 1.63
C ILE A 35 -9.28 0.74 2.04
N HIS A 36 -10.04 -0.28 2.44
CA HIS A 36 -9.44 -1.55 2.83
C HIS A 36 -8.63 -2.15 1.69
N ASP A 37 -9.20 -2.23 0.50
CA ASP A 37 -8.51 -2.76 -0.68
C ASP A 37 -7.29 -1.90 -1.02
N ALA A 38 -7.43 -0.57 -1.03
CA ALA A 38 -6.31 0.34 -1.31
C ALA A 38 -5.18 0.24 -0.26
N LEU A 39 -5.51 0.12 1.02
CA LEU A 39 -4.53 -0.05 2.09
C LEU A 39 -3.84 -1.41 2.03
N THR A 40 -4.58 -2.45 1.66
CA THR A 40 -4.04 -3.80 1.51
C THR A 40 -3.12 -3.88 0.30
N ASP A 41 -3.51 -3.26 -0.82
CA ASP A 41 -2.69 -3.12 -2.02
C ASP A 41 -1.37 -2.39 -1.72
N LEU A 42 -1.42 -1.38 -0.86
CA LEU A 42 -0.24 -0.67 -0.36
C LEU A 42 0.70 -1.54 0.47
N LEU A 43 0.35 -2.76 0.89
CA LEU A 43 1.30 -3.69 1.50
C LEU A 43 2.03 -4.53 0.45
N PHE A 44 1.50 -4.66 -0.78
CA PHE A 44 2.07 -5.53 -1.81
C PHE A 44 3.25 -4.97 -2.58
N TRP A 45 3.57 -3.68 -2.42
CA TRP A 45 4.76 -3.09 -3.07
C TRP A 45 6.05 -3.87 -2.79
N GLN A 46 6.13 -4.52 -1.62
CA GLN A 46 7.27 -5.31 -1.18
C GLN A 46 7.44 -6.64 -1.93
N LYS A 47 6.35 -7.25 -2.43
CA LYS A 47 6.38 -8.52 -3.13
C LYS A 47 6.69 -8.31 -4.61
N THR A 48 7.84 -8.81 -5.06
CA THR A 48 8.22 -8.80 -6.49
C THR A 48 7.22 -9.55 -7.38
N VAL A 49 6.58 -10.60 -6.85
CA VAL A 49 5.73 -11.55 -7.59
C VAL A 49 4.30 -11.03 -7.83
N TYR A 50 3.74 -10.20 -6.95
CA TYR A 50 2.35 -9.73 -7.06
C TYR A 50 2.08 -8.92 -8.35
N ARG A 51 3.13 -8.29 -8.89
CA ARG A 51 3.08 -7.53 -10.15
C ARG A 51 2.92 -8.40 -11.40
N ALA A 52 3.16 -9.70 -11.30
CA ALA A 52 3.10 -10.63 -12.43
C ALA A 52 1.74 -11.35 -12.55
N MET A 53 1.00 -11.53 -11.45
CA MET A 53 -0.20 -12.38 -11.41
C MET A 53 -1.54 -11.63 -11.45
N ALA A 54 -1.56 -10.30 -11.30
CA ALA A 54 -2.79 -9.53 -11.46
C ALA A 54 -3.14 -9.36 -12.96
N LYS A 55 -3.94 -10.31 -13.45
CA LYS A 55 -4.77 -10.31 -14.68
C LYS A 55 -4.14 -10.95 -15.93
N GLY A 56 -4.77 -12.04 -16.35
CA GLY A 56 -4.87 -12.48 -17.75
C GLY A 56 -5.57 -11.48 -18.69
N LYS A 57 -5.23 -10.19 -18.59
CA LYS A 57 -5.52 -9.14 -19.58
C LYS A 57 -4.31 -8.23 -19.66
N ALA A 58 -3.37 -8.64 -20.52
CA ALA A 58 -2.36 -7.85 -21.22
C ALA A 58 -1.74 -6.66 -20.46
N LEU A 59 -0.73 -6.92 -19.62
CA LEU A 59 0.29 -5.92 -19.28
C LEU A 59 1.37 -5.93 -20.36
N LYS A 60 1.20 -5.13 -21.41
CA LYS A 60 2.30 -4.83 -22.34
C LYS A 60 3.28 -3.89 -21.65
N ASN A 61 4.50 -4.41 -21.49
CA ASN A 61 5.77 -3.74 -21.21
C ASN A 61 5.99 -3.19 -19.79
N PHE A 62 6.63 -3.99 -18.94
CA PHE A 62 7.46 -3.43 -17.86
C PHE A 62 8.80 -4.16 -17.79
N SER A 63 9.85 -3.47 -18.24
CA SER A 63 11.25 -3.84 -18.02
C SER A 63 11.55 -3.78 -16.52
N MET A 64 12.40 -4.69 -16.03
CA MET A 64 12.97 -4.71 -14.68
C MET A 64 13.25 -3.29 -14.15
N PHE A 65 12.42 -2.80 -13.22
CA PHE A 65 12.74 -1.63 -12.42
C PHE A 65 12.66 -2.03 -10.95
N ASN A 66 13.68 -1.63 -10.19
CA ASN A 66 13.84 -1.85 -8.75
C ASN A 66 12.55 -1.54 -7.96
N THR A 67 11.83 -2.59 -7.59
CA THR A 67 11.21 -2.91 -6.28
C THR A 67 10.34 -1.90 -5.49
N GLU A 68 9.91 -0.73 -5.99
CA GLU A 68 9.19 0.26 -5.13
C GLU A 68 7.99 1.01 -5.75
N GLN A 69 7.51 0.65 -6.94
CA GLN A 69 6.51 1.48 -7.67
C GLN A 69 5.28 0.73 -8.23
N PHE A 70 4.02 1.07 -7.98
CA PHE A 70 2.88 0.39 -8.64
C PHE A 70 1.86 1.36 -9.25
N ASN A 71 1.24 0.93 -10.35
CA ASN A 71 0.32 1.77 -11.13
C ASN A 71 -1.11 1.69 -10.58
N ILE A 72 -1.75 2.84 -10.40
CA ILE A 72 -3.09 2.99 -9.80
C ILE A 72 -4.12 3.55 -10.79
N LEU A 73 -3.98 3.23 -12.09
CA LEU A 73 -4.93 3.67 -13.13
C LEU A 73 -6.38 3.28 -12.81
N GLU A 74 -6.60 2.13 -12.18
CA GLU A 74 -7.87 1.76 -11.55
C GLU A 74 -7.85 2.26 -10.09
N ASN A 75 -8.93 2.92 -9.63
CA ASN A 75 -9.09 3.47 -8.28
C ASN A 75 -8.18 4.66 -7.90
N LYS A 76 -7.62 5.38 -8.88
CA LYS A 76 -6.79 6.58 -8.65
C LYS A 76 -7.37 7.56 -7.63
N ASP A 77 -8.67 7.84 -7.71
CA ASP A 77 -9.34 8.80 -6.83
C ASP A 77 -9.33 8.32 -5.37
N VAL A 78 -9.46 7.01 -5.12
CA VAL A 78 -9.39 6.44 -3.77
C VAL A 78 -8.00 6.61 -3.18
N TYR A 79 -6.94 6.33 -3.95
CA TYR A 79 -5.57 6.50 -3.50
C TYR A 79 -5.18 7.96 -3.29
N ASN A 80 -5.65 8.85 -4.17
CA ASN A 80 -5.50 10.29 -4.01
C ASN A 80 -6.19 10.76 -2.72
N ASP A 81 -7.46 10.44 -2.52
CA ASP A 81 -8.21 10.82 -1.32
C ASP A 81 -7.54 10.26 -0.05
N LEU A 82 -7.11 9.00 -0.10
CA LEU A 82 -6.46 8.33 1.02
C LEU A 82 -5.15 9.04 1.41
N LEU A 83 -4.25 9.29 0.46
CA LEU A 83 -3.00 9.98 0.74
C LEU A 83 -3.22 11.46 1.04
N GLU A 84 -4.17 12.13 0.39
CA GLU A 84 -4.47 13.53 0.66
C GLU A 84 -4.90 13.75 2.11
N ASN A 85 -5.77 12.89 2.60
CA ASN A 85 -6.41 13.03 3.91
C ASN A 85 -5.68 12.28 5.05
N CYS A 86 -4.70 11.41 4.76
CA CYS A 86 -3.92 10.69 5.78
C CYS A 86 -2.43 11.05 5.69
N LYS A 87 -1.98 11.96 6.57
CA LYS A 87 -0.58 12.43 6.60
C LYS A 87 0.40 11.30 6.93
N GLU A 88 -0.06 10.35 7.73
CA GLU A 88 0.62 9.13 8.13
C GLU A 88 1.03 8.31 6.91
N LEU A 89 0.12 8.14 5.96
CA LEU A 89 0.38 7.37 4.74
C LEU A 89 1.27 8.12 3.76
N LYS A 90 1.18 9.45 3.69
CA LYS A 90 2.10 10.28 2.88
C LYS A 90 3.56 10.14 3.30
N HIS A 91 3.82 9.79 4.55
CA HIS A 91 5.19 9.52 5.01
C HIS A 91 5.74 8.21 4.48
N LEU A 92 4.88 7.25 4.16
CA LEU A 92 5.23 5.94 3.61
C LEU A 92 5.21 5.93 2.08
N PHE A 93 4.24 6.60 1.48
CA PHE A 93 3.91 6.49 0.06
C PHE A 93 3.64 7.85 -0.57
N LEU A 94 3.98 7.99 -1.83
CA LEU A 94 3.68 9.17 -2.66
C LEU A 94 3.08 8.74 -3.99
N ILE A 95 2.21 9.56 -4.56
CA ILE A 95 1.77 9.40 -5.95
C ILE A 95 2.61 10.30 -6.85
N LYS A 96 3.23 9.73 -7.89
CA LYS A 96 3.86 10.46 -8.99
C LYS A 96 3.36 9.89 -10.31
N ASN A 97 2.76 10.71 -11.17
CA ASN A 97 2.28 10.31 -12.49
C ASN A 97 1.39 9.04 -12.49
N ASN A 98 0.43 8.96 -11.56
CA ASN A 98 -0.45 7.80 -11.35
C ASN A 98 0.29 6.52 -10.88
N ILE A 99 1.48 6.67 -10.33
CA ILE A 99 2.28 5.58 -9.76
C ILE A 99 2.45 5.86 -8.28
N ILE A 100 2.11 4.90 -7.44
CA ILE A 100 2.46 4.93 -6.02
C ILE A 100 3.90 4.48 -5.88
N ILE A 101 4.70 5.27 -5.19
CA ILE A 101 6.09 4.98 -4.86
C ILE A 101 6.28 5.01 -3.35
N VAL A 102 7.23 4.22 -2.84
CA VAL A 102 7.72 4.37 -1.47
C VAL A 102 8.33 5.76 -1.33
N ASN A 103 8.06 6.43 -0.21
CA ASN A 103 8.53 7.80 0.01
C ASN A 103 10.07 7.84 0.04
N PRO A 104 10.73 8.60 -0.86
CA PRO A 104 12.18 8.69 -0.90
C PRO A 104 12.85 9.31 0.33
N SER A 105 12.07 9.88 1.26
CA SER A 105 12.60 10.34 2.55
C SER A 105 12.96 9.20 3.49
N LEU A 106 12.45 7.98 3.26
CA LEU A 106 12.80 6.81 4.05
C LEU A 106 14.20 6.32 3.68
N THR A 107 14.99 5.98 4.70
CA THR A 107 16.30 5.37 4.52
C THR A 107 16.16 3.92 4.03
N GLN A 108 17.20 3.39 3.38
CA GLN A 108 17.23 1.99 2.95
C GLN A 108 17.03 1.01 4.12
N TYR A 109 17.48 1.38 5.32
CA TYR A 109 17.28 0.58 6.53
C TYR A 109 15.80 0.52 6.90
N GLU A 110 15.12 1.66 6.97
CA GLU A 110 13.69 1.75 7.26
C GLU A 110 12.87 0.97 6.22
N VAL A 111 13.17 1.14 4.92
CA VAL A 111 12.50 0.41 3.83
C VAL A 111 12.66 -1.10 4.01
N LYS A 112 13.86 -1.58 4.37
CA LYS A 112 14.13 -2.99 4.60
C LYS A 112 13.39 -3.51 5.84
N GLU A 113 13.38 -2.76 6.92
CA GLU A 113 12.67 -3.10 8.16
C GLU A 113 11.16 -3.22 7.91
N ILE A 114 10.56 -2.23 7.25
CA ILE A 114 9.14 -2.24 6.87
C ILE A 114 8.84 -3.46 6.00
N ARG A 115 9.68 -3.74 5.00
CA ARG A 115 9.53 -4.93 4.15
C ARG A 115 9.48 -6.21 4.96
N GLN A 116 10.45 -6.41 5.86
CA GLN A 116 10.51 -7.59 6.72
C GLN A 116 9.29 -7.73 7.62
N ILE A 117 8.78 -6.62 8.17
CA ILE A 117 7.57 -6.64 9.00
C ILE A 117 6.36 -7.06 8.17
N ILE A 118 6.18 -6.52 6.97
CA ILE A 118 5.08 -6.92 6.09
C ILE A 118 5.22 -8.39 5.70
N GLU A 119 6.41 -8.86 5.31
CA GLU A 119 6.66 -10.25 4.93
C GLU A 119 6.34 -11.25 6.06
N ASN A 120 6.71 -10.92 7.30
CA ASN A 120 6.53 -11.81 8.44
C ASN A 120 5.10 -11.80 8.99
N ASN A 121 4.35 -10.72 8.75
CA ASN A 121 3.07 -10.50 9.42
C ASN A 121 1.89 -10.36 8.48
N PHE A 122 2.09 -10.33 7.16
CA PHE A 122 1.01 -10.21 6.19
C PHE A 122 1.19 -11.22 5.06
N GLU A 123 0.35 -12.24 5.08
CA GLU A 123 0.27 -13.24 4.03
C GLU A 123 -0.95 -12.91 3.16
N PRO A 124 -0.77 -12.63 1.86
CA PRO A 124 -1.90 -12.40 0.98
C PRO A 124 -2.76 -13.66 0.85
N ASP A 125 -4.08 -13.50 0.93
CA ASP A 125 -4.99 -14.42 0.28
C ASP A 125 -4.91 -14.19 -1.24
N ILE A 126 -3.94 -14.86 -1.88
CA ILE A 126 -3.89 -14.94 -3.34
C ILE A 126 -4.90 -16.01 -3.77
N HIS A 127 -6.13 -15.60 -4.05
CA HIS A 127 -7.05 -16.45 -4.79
C HIS A 127 -6.58 -16.49 -6.26
N ILE A 128 -5.90 -17.58 -6.63
CA ILE A 128 -5.50 -17.91 -8.01
C ILE A 128 -6.69 -18.50 -8.75
#